data_AF-A0A445L8S4-F1
#
_entry.id   AF-A0A445L8S4-F1
#
_cell.length_a   1.000
_cell.length_b   1.000
_cell.length_c   1.000
_cell.angle_alpha   90.00
_cell.angle_beta   90.00
_cell.angle_gamma   90.00
#
_symmetry.space_group_name_H-M   'P 1'
#
loop_
_entity.id
_entity.type
_entity.pdbx_description
1 polymer ?
#
loop_
_entity_poly.entity_id
_entity_poly.type
_entity_poly.pdbx_seq_one_letter_code
_entity_poly.pdbx_strand_id
1 'polypeptide(L)'
;MGGVLLDPHSQPNNKPPQCDNVDKIYKKVSSGVRPATLNKVKDLEVKAFIEKCLAQPRAGPSAAELLRDPFFDEIIDDDDENDDCTETRVGEERMDISRYHMINKLRQN
;
A
#
# COMPACT_ATOMS: atom_id res chain seq x y z
N MET A 1 -11.98 28.41 -24.09
CA MET A 1 -11.37 29.02 -22.89
C MET A 1 -11.40 27.98 -21.78
N GLY A 2 -10.45 27.04 -21.78
CA GLY A 2 -10.35 26.03 -20.74
C GLY A 2 -9.60 26.61 -19.56
N GLY A 3 -10.27 26.82 -18.43
CA GLY A 3 -9.61 27.15 -17.18
C GLY A 3 -8.89 25.90 -16.67
N VAL A 4 -7.57 25.91 -16.70
CA VAL A 4 -6.77 24.96 -15.92
C VAL A 4 -7.04 25.27 -14.45
N LEU A 5 -7.68 24.33 -13.76
CA LEU A 5 -7.84 24.36 -12.31
C LEU A 5 -6.43 24.29 -11.72
N LEU A 6 -5.90 25.45 -11.31
CA LEU A 6 -4.58 25.53 -10.71
C LEU A 6 -4.64 24.85 -9.34
N ASP A 7 -3.89 23.76 -9.19
CA ASP A 7 -3.74 23.05 -7.93
C ASP A 7 -3.39 24.03 -6.79
N PRO A 8 -4.13 24.00 -5.67
CA PRO A 8 -3.86 24.86 -4.49
C PRO A 8 -2.44 24.69 -3.91
N HIS A 9 -1.74 23.62 -4.31
CA HIS A 9 -0.35 23.32 -3.92
C HIS A 9 0.72 24.00 -4.78
N SER A 10 0.36 24.69 -5.87
CA SER A 10 1.32 25.42 -6.75
C SER A 10 1.67 26.84 -6.27
N GLN A 11 1.22 27.26 -5.08
CA GLN A 11 1.63 28.57 -4.54
C GLN A 11 3.11 28.53 -4.09
N PRO A 12 3.98 29.45 -4.56
CA PRO A 12 5.43 29.42 -4.32
C PRO A 12 5.82 29.52 -2.84
N ASN A 13 4.88 29.90 -1.98
CA ASN A 13 5.11 30.22 -0.58
C ASN A 13 4.66 29.09 0.37
N ASN A 14 4.10 28.00 -0.16
CA ASN A 14 3.48 26.94 0.65
C ASN A 14 4.16 25.58 0.46
N LYS A 15 5.43 25.59 0.01
CA LYS A 15 6.21 24.37 -0.19
C LYS A 15 6.48 23.70 1.16
N PRO A 16 6.07 22.44 1.37
CA PRO A 16 6.40 21.73 2.60
C PRO A 16 7.93 21.63 2.75
N PRO A 17 8.50 21.83 3.95
CA PRO A 17 9.96 21.83 4.16
C PRO A 17 10.64 20.51 3.77
N GLN A 18 9.88 19.42 3.64
CA GLN A 18 10.38 18.13 3.17
C GLN A 18 10.52 18.04 1.64
N CYS A 19 9.85 18.89 0.88
CA CYS A 19 9.82 18.85 -0.58
C CYS A 19 10.79 19.89 -1.14
N ASP A 20 12.06 19.53 -1.33
CA ASP A 20 13.06 20.38 -2.02
C ASP A 20 13.10 20.06 -3.53
N ASN A 21 14.28 19.73 -4.08
CA ASN A 21 14.47 19.16 -5.41
C ASN A 21 14.59 17.63 -5.28
N VAL A 22 14.26 16.89 -6.34
CA VAL A 22 14.32 15.43 -6.44
C VAL A 22 15.67 14.88 -5.99
N ASP A 23 16.79 15.53 -6.34
CA ASP A 23 18.13 15.09 -5.91
C ASP A 23 18.30 15.10 -4.38
N LYS A 24 17.75 16.12 -3.71
CA LYS A 24 17.82 16.23 -2.25
C LYS A 24 16.89 15.22 -1.58
N ILE A 25 15.73 14.96 -2.18
CA ILE A 25 14.79 13.94 -1.70
C ILE A 25 15.41 12.55 -1.84
N TYR A 26 15.97 12.23 -3.01
CA TYR A 26 16.66 10.97 -3.26
C TYR A 26 17.76 10.74 -2.24
N LYS A 27 18.65 11.72 -2.01
CA LYS A 27 19.71 11.61 -1.00
C LYS A 27 19.17 11.36 0.40
N LYS A 28 18.09 12.05 0.81
CA LYS A 28 17.44 11.85 2.11
C LYS A 28 16.83 10.45 2.23
N VAL A 29 16.03 10.03 1.25
CA VAL A 29 15.35 8.72 1.26
C VAL A 29 16.36 7.58 1.19
N SER A 30 17.34 7.66 0.30
CA SER A 30 18.38 6.63 0.15
C SER A 30 19.32 6.52 1.35
N SER A 31 19.44 7.57 2.17
CA SER A 31 20.15 7.53 3.45
C SER A 31 19.28 7.12 4.64
N GLY A 32 18.01 6.75 4.40
CA GLY A 32 17.07 6.33 5.43
C GLY A 32 16.49 7.47 6.27
N VAL A 33 16.63 8.73 5.82
CA VAL A 33 16.05 9.88 6.53
C VAL A 33 14.54 9.90 6.32
N ARG A 34 13.80 9.73 7.42
CA ARG A 34 12.34 9.77 7.43
C ARG A 34 11.81 11.19 7.22
N PRO A 35 10.63 11.35 6.58
CA PRO A 35 10.04 12.66 6.36
C PRO A 35 9.61 13.31 7.68
N ALA A 36 9.87 14.61 7.84
CA ALA A 36 9.54 15.35 9.07
C ALA A 36 8.03 15.34 9.40
N THR A 37 7.17 15.14 8.39
CA THR A 37 5.71 15.01 8.57
C THR A 37 5.31 13.77 9.35
N LEU A 38 6.15 12.74 9.42
CA LEU A 38 5.89 11.57 10.26
C LEU A 38 5.73 11.95 11.74
N ASN A 39 6.41 13.01 12.19
CA ASN A 39 6.26 13.52 13.56
C ASN A 39 4.94 14.25 13.81
N LYS A 40 4.15 14.54 12.77
CA LYS A 40 2.83 15.17 12.90
C LYS A 40 1.73 14.15 13.16
N VAL A 41 2.01 12.86 12.96
CA VAL A 41 1.08 11.77 13.29
C VAL A 41 0.99 11.68 14.81
N LYS A 42 -0.19 12.02 15.35
CA LYS A 42 -0.44 12.07 16.81
C LYS A 42 -0.67 10.70 17.40
N ASP A 43 -1.37 9.87 16.66
CA ASP A 43 -1.67 8.51 17.07
C ASP A 43 -0.38 7.67 17.01
N LEU A 44 -0.02 7.07 18.15
CA LEU A 44 1.23 6.33 18.28
C LEU A 44 1.17 5.00 17.54
N GLU A 45 0.00 4.39 17.45
CA GLU A 45 -0.22 3.12 16.76
C GLU A 45 -0.15 3.32 15.24
N VAL A 46 -0.85 4.33 14.73
CA VAL A 46 -0.77 4.74 13.32
C VAL A 46 0.67 5.11 12.96
N LYS A 47 1.37 5.86 13.83
CA LYS A 47 2.76 6.24 13.60
C LYS A 47 3.66 5.00 13.55
N ALA A 48 3.52 4.08 14.49
CA ALA A 48 4.30 2.84 14.52
C ALA A 48 4.07 1.98 13.27
N PHE A 49 2.82 1.89 12.81
CA PHE A 49 2.48 1.18 11.58
C PHE A 49 3.14 1.82 10.34
N ILE A 50 3.05 3.15 10.18
CA ILE A 50 3.71 3.87 9.09
C ILE A 50 5.24 3.65 9.15
N GLU A 51 5.83 3.64 10.35
CA GLU A 51 7.26 3.37 10.53
C GLU A 51 7.67 1.95 10.10
N LYS A 52 6.78 0.97 10.27
CA LYS A 52 6.94 -0.41 9.80
C LYS A 52 6.93 -0.47 8.27
N CYS A 53 6.02 0.25 7.62
CA CYS A 53 5.95 0.38 6.16
C CYS A 53 7.19 1.06 5.56
N LEU A 54 7.78 2.01 6.30
CA LEU A 54 9.00 2.74 5.92
C LEU A 54 10.29 2.05 6.41
N ALA A 55 10.22 0.77 6.80
CA ALA A 55 11.39 -0.02 7.14
C ALA A 55 12.35 -0.15 5.94
N GLN A 56 13.57 -0.60 6.21
CA GLN A 56 14.65 -0.57 5.20
C GLN A 56 14.21 -1.20 3.87
N PRO A 57 14.56 -0.63 2.70
CA PRO A 57 14.06 -1.06 1.39
C PRO A 57 14.26 -2.54 1.02
N ARG A 58 15.15 -3.24 1.73
CA ARG A 58 15.46 -4.67 1.51
C ARG A 58 15.02 -5.59 2.65
N ALA A 59 14.47 -5.02 3.71
CA ALA A 59 14.02 -5.74 4.91
C ALA A 59 12.60 -5.33 5.32
N GLY A 60 11.89 -4.58 4.48
CA GLY A 60 10.50 -4.21 4.72
C GLY A 60 9.60 -5.45 4.61
N PRO A 61 8.60 -5.57 5.49
CA PRO A 61 7.60 -6.63 5.38
C PRO A 61 6.87 -6.53 4.03
N SER A 62 6.48 -7.68 3.50
CA SER A 62 5.58 -7.73 2.35
C SER A 62 4.22 -7.11 2.69
N ALA A 63 3.45 -6.75 1.66
CA ALA A 63 2.09 -6.27 1.85
C ALA A 63 1.24 -7.29 2.64
N ALA A 64 1.42 -8.60 2.40
CA ALA A 64 0.71 -9.65 3.11
C ALA A 64 1.09 -9.76 4.59
N GLU A 65 2.31 -9.37 4.96
CA GLU A 65 2.75 -9.31 6.36
C GLU A 65 2.26 -8.04 7.05
N LEU A 66 2.21 -6.91 6.34
CA LEU A 66 1.64 -5.65 6.86
C LEU A 66 0.14 -5.78 7.15
N LEU A 67 -0.60 -6.50 6.30
CA LEU A 67 -2.05 -6.72 6.49
C LEU A 67 -2.38 -7.65 7.66
N ARG A 68 -1.39 -8.37 8.21
CA ARG A 68 -1.54 -9.17 9.43
C ARG A 68 -1.12 -8.42 10.69
N ASP A 69 -0.85 -7.12 10.58
CA ASP A 69 -0.48 -6.28 11.71
C ASP A 69 -1.72 -6.00 12.59
N PRO A 70 -1.59 -6.02 13.94
CA PRO A 70 -2.69 -5.73 14.84
C PRO A 70 -3.36 -4.37 14.63
N PHE A 71 -2.69 -3.44 13.95
CA PHE A 71 -3.26 -2.17 13.51
C PHE A 71 -4.60 -2.34 12.77
N PHE A 72 -4.82 -3.49 12.12
CA PHE A 72 -6.06 -3.80 11.41
C PHE A 72 -7.03 -4.68 12.23
N ASP A 73 -6.73 -5.09 13.46
CA ASP A 73 -7.60 -5.98 14.24
C ASP A 73 -8.88 -5.26 14.74
N GLU A 74 -8.87 -3.93 14.82
CA GLU A 74 -10.01 -3.11 15.27
C GLU A 74 -10.95 -2.66 14.13
N ILE A 75 -10.70 -3.04 12.87
CA ILE A 75 -11.72 -2.85 11.83
C ILE A 75 -12.85 -3.83 12.07
N ILE A 76 -13.84 -3.38 12.84
CA ILE A 76 -15.10 -4.08 13.01
C ILE A 76 -15.83 -3.98 11.67
N ASP A 77 -16.00 -5.13 11.02
CA ASP A 77 -16.83 -5.25 9.81
C ASP A 77 -18.29 -4.97 10.22
N ASP A 78 -18.71 -3.70 10.18
CA ASP A 78 -20.11 -3.29 10.35
C ASP A 78 -20.96 -3.55 9.09
N ASP A 79 -20.48 -4.35 8.14
CA ASP A 79 -21.23 -4.78 6.95
C ASP A 79 -21.83 -6.18 7.16
N ASP A 80 -22.98 -6.24 7.86
CA ASP A 80 -23.95 -7.34 7.74
C ASP A 80 -24.78 -7.14 6.46
N GLU A 81 -24.13 -7.20 5.29
CA GLU A 81 -24.78 -7.56 4.02
C GLU A 81 -23.93 -8.61 3.31
N ASN A 82 -24.29 -9.88 3.52
CA ASN A 82 -24.17 -11.03 2.60
C ASN A 82 -23.36 -10.76 1.30
N ASP A 83 -22.04 -10.92 1.36
CA ASP A 83 -21.24 -11.35 0.22
C ASP A 83 -20.60 -12.70 0.57
N ASP A 84 -21.04 -13.71 -0.17
CA ASP A 84 -20.54 -15.08 -0.16
C ASP A 84 -19.04 -15.09 -0.48
N CYS A 85 -18.22 -15.56 0.46
CA CYS A 85 -17.16 -16.54 0.22
C CYS A 85 -16.40 -16.83 1.52
N THR A 86 -17.08 -17.43 2.50
CA THR A 86 -16.37 -18.24 3.51
C THR A 86 -15.96 -19.55 2.87
N GLU A 87 -14.86 -19.60 2.12
CA GLU A 87 -14.35 -20.90 1.65
C GLU A 87 -13.65 -21.63 2.80
N THR A 88 -14.43 -22.47 3.49
CA THR A 88 -13.94 -23.50 4.39
C THR A 88 -13.36 -24.66 3.58
N ARG A 89 -12.05 -24.84 3.70
CA ARG A 89 -11.26 -26.09 3.83
C ARG A 89 -11.48 -27.27 2.85
N VAL A 90 -10.33 -27.92 2.60
CA VAL A 90 -10.06 -29.30 2.14
C VAL A 90 -10.08 -29.48 0.62
N GLY A 91 -8.91 -29.82 0.07
CA GLY A 91 -8.68 -29.85 -1.36
C GLY A 91 -9.39 -30.99 -2.10
N GLU A 92 -9.51 -30.79 -3.40
CA GLU A 92 -9.46 -31.80 -4.46
C GLU A 92 -9.27 -31.02 -5.78
N GLU A 93 -8.04 -31.01 -6.29
CA GLU A 93 -7.71 -30.38 -7.58
C GLU A 93 -8.29 -31.24 -8.72
N ARG A 94 -9.57 -31.04 -9.05
CA ARG A 94 -10.06 -31.42 -10.37
C ARG A 94 -9.61 -30.32 -11.33
N MET A 95 -8.70 -30.65 -12.25
CA MET A 95 -8.45 -29.78 -13.39
C MET A 95 -9.75 -29.71 -14.21
N ASP A 96 -10.50 -28.63 -14.06
CA ASP A 96 -11.64 -28.38 -14.93
C ASP A 96 -11.17 -28.29 -16.38
N ILE A 97 -12.02 -28.75 -17.31
CA ILE A 97 -11.76 -28.76 -18.76
C ILE A 97 -11.29 -27.38 -19.24
N SER A 98 -11.82 -26.32 -18.63
CA SER A 98 -11.43 -24.93 -18.87
C SER A 98 -9.96 -24.65 -18.53
N ARG A 99 -9.46 -25.15 -17.39
CA ARG A 99 -8.07 -25.00 -16.96
C ARG A 99 -7.11 -25.77 -17.89
N TYR A 100 -7.47 -26.98 -18.30
CA TYR A 100 -6.70 -27.75 -19.28
C TYR A 100 -6.64 -27.05 -20.65
N HIS A 101 -7.76 -26.49 -21.12
CA HIS A 101 -7.79 -25.71 -22.36
C HIS A 101 -6.94 -24.44 -22.26
N MET A 102 -7.01 -23.72 -21.14
CA MET A 102 -6.21 -22.51 -20.90
C MET A 102 -4.71 -22.81 -20.93
N ILE A 103 -4.27 -23.86 -20.23
CA ILE A 103 -2.86 -24.27 -20.18
C ILE A 103 -2.35 -24.67 -21.57
N ASN A 104 -3.14 -25.44 -22.33
CA ASN A 104 -2.74 -25.85 -23.68
C ASN A 104 -2.69 -24.69 -24.67
N LYS A 105 -3.54 -23.68 -24.48
CA LYS A 105 -3.53 -22.48 -25.33
C LYS A 105 -2.30 -21.61 -25.08
N LEU A 106 -1.85 -21.54 -23.83
CA LEU A 106 -0.61 -20.84 -23.46
C LEU A 106 0.65 -21.56 -23.96
N ARG A 107 0.61 -22.89 -24.12
CA ARG A 107 1.76 -23.68 -24.61
C ARG A 107 1.98 -23.61 -26.13
N GLN A 108 1.00 -23.10 -26.88
CA GLN A 108 1.07 -23.00 -28.35
C GLN A 108 1.27 -21.55 -28.86
N ASN A 109 1.63 -20.62 -27.97
CA ASN A 109 2.06 -19.26 -28.30
C ASN A 109 3.52 -19.06 -27.89
#